data_AF-A0A4Y2B6U6-F1
#
_entry.id   AF-A0A4Y2B6U6-F1
#
_cell.length_a   1.000
_cell.length_b   1.000
_cell.length_c   1.000
_cell.angle_alpha   90.00
_cell.angle_beta   90.00
_cell.angle_gamma   90.00
#
_symmetry.space_group_name_H-M   'P 1'
#
loop_
_entity.id
_entity.type
_entity.pdbx_description
1 polymer ?
#
loop_
_entity_poly.entity_id
_entity_poly.type
_entity_poly.pdbx_seq_one_letter_code
_entity_poly.pdbx_strand_id
1 'polypeptide(L)'
;MIETLLNHGFNSKTSQLSSVLYYKDTAGGFNIFDESSTTPNEGFNERASPFKNSATVDMIGRLHVDIFNQERLLLNLVDLKIKLIRSKPEFCLMGNEGYKVIFDRVSLFVRKVSLSPGVLIGHAKALQKATAKYPIDRVNCKVF
;
A
#
# COMPACT_ATOMS: atom_id res chain seq x y z
N MET A 1 2.99 4.29 7.16
CA MET A 1 3.18 3.57 8.43
C MET A 1 2.33 4.16 9.56
N ILE A 2 2.39 5.47 9.81
CA ILE A 2 1.53 6.10 10.84
C ILE A 2 0.04 6.10 10.48
N GLU A 3 -0.30 6.35 9.22
CA GLU A 3 -1.69 6.29 8.75
C GLU A 3 -2.30 4.90 8.96
N THR A 4 -1.56 3.85 8.59
CA THR A 4 -1.96 2.45 8.80
C THR A 4 -2.21 2.14 10.29
N LEU A 5 -1.38 2.71 11.17
CA LEU A 5 -1.52 2.55 12.61
C LEU A 5 -2.75 3.30 13.17
N LEU A 6 -3.08 4.48 12.66
CA LEU A 6 -4.15 5.32 13.21
C LEU A 6 -5.53 5.05 12.60
N ASN A 7 -5.59 4.78 11.29
CA ASN A 7 -6.85 4.70 10.55
C ASN A 7 -7.46 3.30 10.50
N HIS A 8 -6.72 2.25 10.90
CA HIS A 8 -7.20 0.87 10.86
C HIS A 8 -7.49 0.31 12.24
N GLY A 9 -8.62 -0.37 12.37
CA GLY A 9 -8.99 -1.14 13.56
C GLY A 9 -8.13 -2.40 13.73
N PHE A 10 -8.27 -3.04 14.90
CA PHE A 10 -7.54 -4.27 15.24
C PHE A 10 -7.74 -5.37 14.18
N ASN A 11 -8.99 -5.63 13.78
CA ASN A 11 -9.33 -6.67 12.81
C ASN A 11 -8.64 -6.46 11.46
N SER A 12 -8.58 -5.23 10.95
CA SER A 12 -7.90 -4.95 9.68
C SER A 12 -6.39 -5.15 9.79
N LYS A 13 -5.80 -4.82 10.94
CA LYS A 13 -4.36 -4.99 11.21
C LYS A 13 -3.95 -6.46 11.28
N THR A 14 -4.81 -7.32 11.83
CA THR A 14 -4.54 -8.76 11.96
C THR A 14 -4.98 -9.58 10.74
N SER A 15 -5.86 -9.05 9.88
CA SER A 15 -6.32 -9.70 8.65
C SER A 15 -5.70 -9.08 7.40
N GLN A 16 -6.39 -8.15 6.73
CA GLN A 16 -5.99 -7.62 5.43
C GLN A 16 -4.57 -7.05 5.42
N LEU A 17 -4.14 -6.37 6.49
CA LEU A 17 -2.82 -5.72 6.51
C LEU A 17 -1.67 -6.72 6.69
N SER A 18 -1.92 -7.94 7.15
CA SER A 18 -0.86 -8.98 7.18
C SER A 18 -0.47 -9.44 5.77
N SER A 19 -1.35 -9.31 4.76
CA SER A 19 -1.02 -9.61 3.35
C SER A 19 -0.01 -8.64 2.73
N VAL A 20 0.22 -7.50 3.39
CA VAL A 20 1.28 -6.53 3.06
C VAL A 20 2.38 -6.49 4.15
N LEU A 21 2.47 -7.54 4.97
CA LEU A 21 3.43 -7.69 6.06
C LEU A 21 3.42 -6.54 7.07
N TYR A 22 2.25 -5.96 7.34
CA TYR A 22 2.12 -5.02 8.43
C TYR A 22 1.94 -5.76 9.75
N TYR A 23 2.90 -5.57 10.65
CA TYR A 23 2.83 -5.97 12.05
C TYR A 23 3.20 -4.77 12.90
N LYS A 24 2.47 -4.57 14.00
CA LYS A 24 2.64 -3.41 14.87
C LYS A 24 3.96 -3.55 15.64
N ASP A 25 4.82 -2.55 15.55
CA ASP A 25 6.07 -2.50 16.31
C ASP A 25 5.84 -2.40 17.83
N THR A 26 6.76 -2.96 18.61
CA THR A 26 6.76 -2.83 20.07
C THR A 26 7.08 -1.38 20.48
N ALA A 27 6.29 -0.81 21.41
CA ALA A 27 6.50 0.55 21.89
C ALA A 27 7.89 0.69 22.53
N GLY A 28 8.66 1.70 22.10
CA GLY A 28 10.04 1.92 22.57
C GLY A 28 11.09 1.00 21.92
N GLY A 29 10.69 -0.03 21.17
CA GLY A 29 11.57 -1.01 20.54
C GLY A 29 11.76 -0.84 19.03
N PHE A 30 11.28 0.25 18.42
CA PHE A 30 11.23 0.39 16.96
C PHE A 30 12.58 0.15 16.25
N ASN A 31 13.69 0.61 16.84
CA ASN A 31 15.05 0.47 16.30
C ASN A 31 15.78 -0.81 16.76
N ILE A 32 15.07 -1.75 17.39
CA ILE A 32 15.65 -3.00 17.87
C ILE A 32 15.40 -4.09 16.81
N PHE A 33 16.48 -4.54 16.17
CA PHE A 33 16.45 -5.55 15.11
C PHE A 33 16.95 -6.93 15.57
N ASP A 34 17.41 -7.02 16.82
CA ASP A 34 17.92 -8.26 17.39
C ASP A 34 16.79 -9.05 18.05
N GLU A 35 16.51 -10.24 17.49
CA GLU A 35 15.53 -11.21 18.01
C GLU A 35 15.86 -11.62 19.46
N SER A 36 17.14 -11.57 19.88
CA SER A 36 17.63 -12.02 21.19
C SER A 36 17.71 -10.93 22.27
N SER A 37 17.34 -9.69 21.93
CA SER A 37 17.37 -8.57 22.88
C SER A 37 16.36 -8.77 24.02
N THR A 38 16.58 -8.10 25.16
CA THR A 38 15.70 -8.19 26.35
C THR A 38 14.31 -7.62 26.11
N THR A 39 14.18 -6.68 25.16
CA THR A 39 12.91 -6.03 24.77
C THR A 39 12.81 -6.02 23.25
N PRO A 40 12.55 -7.18 22.62
CA PRO A 40 12.58 -7.30 21.17
C PRO A 40 11.40 -6.59 20.52
N ASN A 41 11.60 -6.16 19.29
CA ASN A 41 10.50 -5.66 18.47
C ASN A 41 9.75 -6.84 17.84
N GLU A 42 8.65 -7.25 18.47
CA GLU A 42 7.83 -8.37 18.01
C GLU A 42 7.33 -8.15 16.58
N GLY A 43 6.90 -6.93 16.26
CA GLY A 43 6.46 -6.57 14.92
C GLY A 43 7.57 -6.68 13.86
N PHE A 44 8.82 -6.40 14.23
CA PHE A 44 9.96 -6.63 13.34
C PHE A 44 10.23 -8.13 13.13
N ASN A 45 10.24 -8.91 14.21
CA ASN A 45 10.51 -10.35 14.16
C ASN A 45 9.48 -11.09 13.29
N GLU A 46 8.20 -10.75 13.44
CA GLU A 46 7.11 -11.30 12.60
C GLU A 46 7.29 -10.94 11.12
N ARG A 47 7.75 -9.73 10.81
CA ARG A 47 8.05 -9.31 9.43
C ARG A 47 9.28 -10.01 8.86
N ALA A 48 10.29 -10.28 9.69
CA ALA A 48 11.55 -10.90 9.27
C ALA A 48 11.42 -12.42 9.09
N SER A 49 10.55 -13.07 9.87
CA SER A 49 10.38 -14.54 9.88
C SER A 49 10.13 -15.14 8.49
N PRO A 50 9.23 -14.61 7.64
CA PRO A 50 9.00 -15.13 6.29
C PRO A 50 10.20 -15.03 5.34
N PHE A 51 11.15 -14.12 5.60
CA PHE A 51 12.34 -13.90 4.76
C PHE A 51 13.57 -14.68 5.25
N LYS A 52 13.44 -15.50 6.31
CA LYS A 52 14.55 -16.34 6.82
C LYS A 52 15.12 -17.20 5.69
N ASN A 53 16.45 -17.35 5.68
CA ASN A 53 17.19 -18.07 4.64
C ASN A 53 17.02 -17.52 3.20
N SER A 54 16.73 -16.22 3.06
CA SER A 54 16.48 -15.57 1.76
C SER A 54 15.28 -16.15 1.00
N ALA A 55 14.26 -16.62 1.72
CA ALA A 55 13.02 -17.09 1.11
C ALA A 55 12.26 -15.94 0.41
N THR A 56 11.56 -16.29 -0.67
CA THR A 56 10.68 -15.38 -1.39
C THR A 56 9.30 -15.34 -0.72
N VAL A 57 8.72 -14.15 -0.62
CA VAL A 57 7.42 -13.94 0.00
C VAL A 57 6.50 -13.24 -1.00
N ASP A 58 5.31 -13.79 -1.19
CA ASP A 58 4.27 -13.15 -2.00
C ASP A 58 3.50 -12.14 -1.15
N MET A 59 3.36 -10.92 -1.69
CA MET A 59 2.61 -9.84 -1.05
C MET A 59 1.53 -9.34 -1.99
N ILE A 60 0.36 -9.02 -1.43
CA ILE A 60 -0.73 -8.40 -2.19
C ILE A 60 -1.34 -7.28 -1.37
N GLY A 61 -1.45 -6.11 -2.00
CA GLY A 61 -1.94 -4.90 -1.36
C GLY A 61 -2.44 -3.89 -2.37
N ARG A 62 -3.16 -2.89 -1.86
CA ARG A 62 -3.53 -1.71 -2.65
C ARG A 62 -2.33 -0.77 -2.71
N LEU A 63 -2.10 -0.17 -3.87
CA LEU A 63 -1.14 0.92 -3.98
C LEU A 63 -1.62 2.09 -3.11
N HIS A 64 -0.75 2.56 -2.22
CA HIS A 64 -1.05 3.65 -1.32
C HIS A 64 -0.90 5.00 -2.03
N VAL A 65 -1.95 5.40 -2.75
CA VAL A 65 -2.03 6.65 -3.51
C VAL A 65 -3.42 7.26 -3.28
N ASP A 66 -3.48 8.56 -3.03
CA ASP A 66 -4.73 9.26 -2.65
C ASP A 66 -5.88 9.02 -3.64
N ILE A 67 -5.62 8.97 -4.94
CA ILE A 67 -6.64 8.71 -5.98
C ILE A 67 -7.19 7.28 -5.97
N PHE A 68 -6.52 6.33 -5.31
CA PHE A 68 -7.00 4.95 -5.15
C PHE A 68 -7.77 4.73 -3.85
N ASN A 69 -7.81 5.73 -2.96
CA ASN A 69 -8.58 5.71 -1.72
C ASN A 69 -10.02 6.20 -1.89
N GLN A 70 -10.37 6.77 -3.05
CA GLN A 70 -11.74 7.21 -3.35
C GLN A 70 -12.60 6.08 -3.95
N GLU A 71 -13.91 6.12 -3.69
CA GLU A 71 -14.85 5.03 -4.02
C GLU A 71 -15.36 5.02 -5.47
N ARG A 72 -15.11 6.08 -6.24
CA ARG A 72 -15.56 6.24 -7.62
C ARG A 72 -14.62 5.53 -8.60
N LEU A 73 -15.21 4.87 -9.59
CA LEU A 73 -14.46 4.27 -10.67
C LEU A 73 -14.01 5.32 -11.69
N LEU A 74 -12.84 5.11 -12.29
CA LEU A 74 -12.40 5.92 -13.42
C LEU A 74 -13.31 5.67 -14.63
N LEU A 75 -13.69 6.75 -15.32
CA LEU A 75 -14.45 6.68 -16.55
C LEU A 75 -13.62 6.01 -17.65
N ASN A 76 -14.32 5.41 -18.62
CA ASN A 76 -13.68 4.87 -19.81
C ASN A 76 -12.99 5.98 -20.62
N LEU A 77 -11.94 5.61 -21.36
CA LEU A 77 -11.17 6.52 -22.21
C LEU A 77 -10.40 7.60 -21.42
N VAL A 78 -10.07 7.32 -20.16
CA VAL A 78 -9.13 8.12 -19.36
C VAL A 78 -7.82 7.36 -19.24
N ASP A 79 -6.73 7.96 -19.70
CA ASP A 79 -5.40 7.38 -19.58
C ASP A 79 -4.85 7.58 -18.17
N LEU A 80 -4.46 6.48 -17.52
CA LEU A 80 -3.78 6.50 -16.22
C LEU A 80 -2.36 5.94 -16.38
N LYS A 81 -1.36 6.75 -16.03
CA LYS A 81 0.05 6.34 -16.01
C LYS A 81 0.53 6.20 -14.57
N ILE A 82 0.90 4.98 -14.20
CA ILE A 82 1.48 4.68 -12.87
C ILE A 82 2.97 4.44 -13.07
N LYS A 83 3.81 5.21 -12.36
CA LYS A 83 5.27 5.02 -12.32
C LYS A 83 5.67 4.64 -10.89
N LEU A 84 6.11 3.40 -10.71
CA LEU A 84 6.66 2.93 -9.44
C LEU A 84 8.18 3.07 -9.50
N ILE A 85 8.74 3.84 -8.57
CA ILE A 85 10.20 4.06 -8.47
C ILE A 85 10.64 3.41 -7.16
N ARG A 86 11.59 2.48 -7.25
CA ARG A 86 12.11 1.80 -6.07
C ARG A 86 13.08 2.72 -5.32
N SER A 87 12.84 2.90 -4.02
CA SER A 87 13.80 3.53 -3.11
C SER A 87 15.08 2.70 -2.98
N LYS A 88 16.18 3.32 -2.55
CA LYS A 88 17.42 2.59 -2.28
C LYS A 88 17.23 1.64 -1.08
N PRO A 89 17.95 0.50 -1.01
CA PRO A 89 17.83 -0.48 0.07
C PRO A 89 17.90 0.10 1.48
N GLU A 90 18.76 1.11 1.67
CA GLU A 90 18.99 1.79 2.95
C GLU A 90 17.74 2.54 3.46
N PHE A 91 16.80 2.85 2.58
CA PHE A 91 15.53 3.51 2.93
C PHE A 91 14.32 2.58 2.94
N CYS A 92 14.43 1.37 2.37
CA CYS A 92 13.30 0.44 2.28
C CYS A 92 13.41 -0.78 3.19
N LEU A 93 14.59 -1.06 3.72
CA LEU A 93 14.82 -2.13 4.69
C LEU A 93 15.18 -1.56 6.06
N MET A 94 14.73 -2.25 7.10
CA MET A 94 15.19 -2.08 8.47
C MET A 94 16.02 -3.32 8.83
N GLY A 95 17.18 -3.12 9.43
CA GLY A 95 18.08 -4.21 9.79
C GLY A 95 19.55 -3.85 9.55
N ASN A 96 20.41 -4.86 9.65
CA ASN A 96 21.84 -4.71 9.44
C ASN A 96 22.18 -4.47 7.95
N GLU A 97 23.40 -4.04 7.68
CA GLU A 97 23.88 -3.86 6.31
C GLU A 97 23.99 -5.21 5.56
N GLY A 98 23.99 -5.15 4.22
CA GLY A 98 24.23 -6.32 3.36
C GLY A 98 22.98 -7.01 2.81
N TYR A 99 21.78 -6.62 3.25
CA TYR A 99 20.53 -7.11 2.66
C TYR A 99 20.12 -6.29 1.43
N LYS A 100 19.50 -6.97 0.45
CA LYS A 100 18.94 -6.35 -0.75
C LYS A 100 17.53 -6.86 -1.02
N VAL A 101 16.67 -5.97 -1.52
CA VAL A 101 15.36 -6.35 -2.03
C VAL A 101 15.47 -6.74 -3.50
N ILE A 102 14.96 -7.91 -3.86
CA ILE A 102 14.80 -8.36 -5.24
C ILE A 102 13.32 -8.62 -5.47
N PHE A 103 12.79 -8.08 -6.57
CA PHE A 103 11.44 -8.40 -7.02
C PHE A 103 11.53 -9.52 -8.05
N ASP A 104 10.95 -10.68 -7.75
CA ASP A 104 10.85 -11.78 -8.71
C ASP A 104 9.73 -11.50 -9.73
N ARG A 105 8.51 -11.25 -9.24
CA ARG A 105 7.33 -10.95 -10.07
C ARG A 105 6.55 -9.78 -9.49
N VAL A 106 6.13 -8.87 -10.37
CA VAL A 106 5.29 -7.71 -10.00
C VAL A 106 4.13 -7.62 -10.97
N SER A 107 2.92 -7.72 -10.43
CA SER A 107 1.67 -7.68 -11.21
C SER A 107 0.73 -6.62 -10.61
N LEU A 108 0.03 -5.88 -11.48
CA LEU A 108 -1.00 -4.93 -11.07
C LEU A 108 -2.36 -5.45 -11.50
N PHE A 109 -3.25 -5.64 -10.52
CA PHE A 109 -4.63 -6.05 -10.77
C PHE A 109 -5.54 -4.82 -10.79
N VAL A 110 -6.23 -4.59 -11.91
CA VAL A 110 -7.15 -3.46 -12.07
C VAL A 110 -8.58 -3.98 -12.24
N ARG A 111 -9.51 -3.44 -11.45
CA ARG A 111 -10.93 -3.79 -11.54
C ARG A 111 -11.59 -3.05 -12.70
N LYS A 112 -12.12 -3.78 -13.66
CA LYS A 112 -13.00 -3.25 -14.73
C LYS A 112 -14.45 -3.63 -14.45
N VAL A 113 -15.36 -2.67 -14.59
CA VAL A 113 -16.80 -2.89 -14.39
C VAL A 113 -17.54 -2.68 -15.70
N SER A 114 -18.46 -3.60 -16.02
CA SER A 114 -19.38 -3.46 -17.15
C SER A 114 -20.63 -2.71 -16.71
N LEU A 115 -21.00 -1.64 -17.42
CA LEU A 115 -22.15 -0.79 -17.11
C LEU A 115 -23.31 -1.13 -18.05
N SER A 116 -24.54 -0.93 -17.57
CA SER A 116 -25.72 -1.06 -18.43
C SER A 116 -25.73 0.05 -19.50
N PRO A 117 -26.29 -0.19 -20.70
CA PRO A 117 -26.28 0.78 -21.79
C PRO A 117 -26.90 2.14 -21.43
N GLY A 118 -27.98 2.13 -20.63
CA GLY A 118 -28.63 3.36 -20.17
C GLY A 118 -27.72 4.25 -19.32
N VAL A 119 -26.90 3.66 -18.45
CA VAL A 119 -25.93 4.39 -17.61
C VAL A 119 -24.82 4.98 -18.46
N LEU A 120 -24.33 4.26 -19.46
CA LEU A 120 -23.32 4.76 -20.40
C LEU A 120 -23.81 5.98 -21.18
N ILE A 121 -25.05 5.93 -21.70
CA ILE A 121 -25.68 7.07 -22.40
C ILE A 121 -25.87 8.24 -21.44
N GLY A 122 -26.30 7.97 -20.21
CA GLY A 122 -26.44 8.98 -19.16
C GLY A 122 -25.12 9.70 -18.86
N HIS A 123 -24.03 8.95 -18.70
CA HIS A 123 -22.69 9.52 -18.52
C HIS A 123 -22.26 10.36 -19.73
N ALA A 124 -22.46 9.89 -20.96
CA ALA A 124 -22.11 10.64 -22.17
C ALA A 124 -22.86 11.99 -22.24
N LYS A 125 -24.16 12.01 -21.94
CA LYS A 125 -24.96 13.25 -21.89
C LYS A 125 -24.54 14.18 -20.74
N ALA A 126 -24.19 13.63 -19.57
CA ALA A 126 -23.71 14.43 -18.45
C ALA A 126 -22.36 15.09 -18.76
N LEU A 127 -21.45 14.36 -19.42
CA LEU A 127 -20.12 14.86 -19.81
C LEU A 127 -20.16 15.98 -20.84
N GLN A 128 -21.23 16.08 -21.65
CA GLN A 128 -21.45 17.23 -22.53
C GLN A 128 -21.77 18.52 -21.77
N LYS A 129 -22.31 18.41 -20.54
CA LYS A 129 -22.72 19.56 -19.73
C LYS A 129 -21.67 19.94 -18.68
N ALA A 130 -20.98 18.95 -18.11
CA ALA A 130 -20.02 19.16 -17.05
C ALA A 130 -18.92 18.09 -17.04
N THR A 131 -17.73 18.47 -16.58
CA THR A 131 -16.60 17.54 -16.40
C THR A 131 -16.84 16.60 -15.21
N ALA A 132 -16.37 15.37 -15.32
CA ALA A 132 -16.33 14.46 -14.18
C ALA A 132 -15.39 14.98 -13.09
N LYS A 133 -15.83 14.96 -11.83
CA LYS A 133 -15.04 15.39 -10.68
C LYS A 133 -14.76 14.20 -9.78
N TYR A 134 -13.49 14.01 -9.46
CA TYR A 134 -13.02 13.01 -8.51
C TYR A 134 -12.53 13.74 -7.26
N PRO A 135 -13.24 13.64 -6.12
CA PRO A 135 -12.74 14.19 -4.88
C PRO A 135 -11.51 13.39 -4.45
N ILE A 136 -10.44 14.10 -4.10
CA ILE A 136 -9.19 13.51 -3.64
C ILE A 136 -8.79 14.26 -2.38
N ASP A 137 -8.70 13.53 -1.28
CA ASP A 137 -8.13 14.04 -0.05
C ASP A 137 -6.63 13.80 -0.08
N ARG A 138 -5.85 14.88 -0.23
CA ARG A 138 -4.40 14.78 -0.35
C ARG A 138 -3.75 14.79 1.02
N VAL A 139 -3.00 13.74 1.33
CA VAL A 139 -2.16 13.68 2.53
C VAL A 139 -0.80 14.28 2.21
N ASN A 140 -0.62 15.57 2.52
CA ASN A 140 0.64 16.27 2.30
C ASN A 140 1.46 16.31 3.59
N CYS A 141 2.62 15.65 3.60
CA CYS A 141 3.65 15.90 4.61
C CYS A 141 4.39 17.19 4.26
N LYS A 142 4.09 18.28 4.98
CA LYS A 142 4.91 19.49 4.92
C LYS A 142 6.12 19.31 5.82
N VAL A 143 7.31 19.54 5.28
CA VAL A 143 8.53 19.62 6.07
C VAL A 143 8.56 21.03 6.66
N PHE A 144 8.70 21.14 7.99
CA PHE A 144 8.94 22.41 8.68
C PHE A 144 10.44 22.62 8.85
#